data_AF-A0A660ZBX8-F1
#
_entry.id   AF-A0A660ZBX8-F1
#
_cell.length_a   1.000
_cell.length_b   1.000
_cell.length_c   1.000
_cell.angle_alpha   90.00
_cell.angle_beta   90.00
_cell.angle_gamma   90.00
#
_symmetry.space_group_name_H-M   'P 1'
#
loop_
_entity.id
_entity.type
_entity.pdbx_description
1 polymer ?
#
loop_
_entity_poly.entity_id
_entity_poly.type
_entity_poly.pdbx_seq_one_letter_code
_entity_poly.pdbx_strand_id
1 'polypeptide(L)'
;MKRIIPIFFFLILVFFFNSCERKEYTEEGIKEIVEEINVKLEKAVGEEFNWGSPEAYSLFRAYFSEDGKLMFINESYTYRKPAESFNRYYIKDGNLLHIISRKMEYISDKKSGKGKKMMINIEFYSDPDENILLYDKIVNKERVTLNDDEAEEIFRHVDELKEIVNKREIIQ
;
A
#
# COMPACT_ATOMS: atom_id res chain seq x y z
N MET A 1 -5.37 -57.32 -16.38
CA MET A 1 -5.48 -56.05 -17.11
C MET A 1 -5.19 -54.90 -16.15
N LYS A 2 -4.05 -54.24 -16.29
CA LYS A 2 -3.68 -53.09 -15.45
C LYS A 2 -4.49 -51.87 -15.91
N ARG A 3 -5.34 -51.33 -15.04
CA ARG A 3 -6.06 -50.08 -15.26
C ARG A 3 -5.07 -48.93 -15.10
N ILE A 4 -4.61 -48.37 -16.22
CA ILE A 4 -3.83 -47.14 -16.24
C ILE A 4 -4.84 -46.01 -16.03
N ILE A 5 -4.93 -45.51 -14.81
CA ILE A 5 -5.69 -44.30 -14.48
C ILE A 5 -4.97 -43.13 -15.18
N PRO A 6 -5.66 -42.24 -15.92
CA PRO A 6 -4.99 -41.16 -16.62
C PRO A 6 -4.57 -40.09 -15.62
N ILE A 7 -3.30 -40.15 -15.19
CA ILE A 7 -2.62 -39.14 -14.37
C ILE A 7 -2.79 -37.72 -14.96
N PHE A 8 -3.02 -37.63 -16.27
CA PHE A 8 -3.25 -36.39 -17.01
C PHE A 8 -4.52 -35.62 -16.58
N PHE A 9 -5.58 -36.30 -16.13
CA PHE A 9 -6.84 -35.63 -15.76
C PHE A 9 -6.76 -34.93 -14.39
N PHE A 10 -5.88 -35.42 -13.51
CA PHE A 10 -5.65 -34.81 -12.19
C PHE A 10 -4.76 -33.56 -12.30
N LEU A 11 -3.82 -33.53 -13.25
CA LEU A 11 -2.94 -32.38 -13.51
C LEU A 11 -3.68 -31.19 -14.13
N ILE A 12 -4.70 -31.43 -14.96
CA ILE A 12 -5.53 -30.35 -15.52
C ILE A 12 -6.40 -29.69 -14.44
N LEU A 13 -6.90 -30.45 -13.46
CA LEU A 13 -7.72 -29.90 -12.38
C LEU A 13 -6.91 -28.95 -11.47
N VAL A 14 -5.63 -29.26 -11.20
CA VAL A 14 -4.75 -28.41 -10.38
C VAL A 14 -4.45 -27.06 -11.06
N PHE A 15 -4.41 -27.01 -12.40
CA PHE A 15 -4.20 -25.76 -13.12
C PHE A 15 -5.40 -24.80 -13.08
N PHE A 16 -6.63 -25.30 -12.94
CA PHE A 16 -7.83 -24.44 -12.91
C PHE A 16 -8.14 -23.86 -11.53
N PHE A 17 -7.66 -24.46 -10.43
CA PHE A 17 -7.85 -23.87 -9.08
C PHE A 17 -6.98 -22.63 -8.84
N ASN A 18 -5.83 -22.52 -9.51
CA ASN A 18 -4.91 -21.39 -9.34
C ASN A 18 -5.27 -20.16 -10.22
N SER A 19 -6.22 -20.28 -11.16
CA SER A 19 -6.57 -19.16 -12.04
C SER A 19 -7.70 -18.26 -11.52
N CYS A 20 -8.29 -18.58 -10.36
CA CYS A 20 -9.34 -17.75 -9.76
C CYS A 20 -8.74 -16.54 -9.01
N GLU A 21 -7.57 -16.72 -8.40
CA GLU A 21 -6.93 -15.74 -7.53
C GLU A 21 -6.41 -14.52 -8.31
N ARG A 22 -5.88 -14.70 -9.53
CA ARG A 22 -5.32 -13.60 -10.32
C ARG A 22 -6.36 -12.70 -11.02
N LYS A 23 -7.62 -13.15 -11.16
CA LYS A 23 -8.69 -12.31 -11.76
C LYS A 23 -9.17 -11.21 -10.81
N GLU A 24 -9.05 -11.47 -9.52
CA GLU A 24 -9.41 -10.53 -8.45
C GLU A 24 -8.49 -9.30 -8.43
N TYR A 25 -7.21 -9.48 -8.79
CA TYR A 25 -6.21 -8.40 -8.79
C TYR A 25 -6.13 -7.62 -10.11
N THR A 26 -7.26 -7.44 -10.78
CA THR A 26 -7.38 -6.46 -11.86
C THR A 26 -7.64 -5.06 -11.28
N GLU A 27 -7.49 -4.00 -12.07
CA GLU A 27 -7.79 -2.62 -11.60
C GLU A 27 -9.19 -2.52 -10.98
N GLU A 28 -10.21 -3.03 -11.68
CA GLU A 28 -11.60 -3.01 -11.18
C GLU A 28 -11.77 -3.90 -9.94
N GLY A 29 -11.18 -5.10 -9.93
CA GLY A 29 -11.25 -5.97 -8.75
C GLY A 29 -10.56 -5.36 -7.52
N ILE A 30 -9.45 -4.63 -7.70
CA ILE A 30 -8.81 -3.90 -6.60
C ILE A 30 -9.68 -2.75 -6.11
N LYS A 31 -10.35 -2.01 -7.00
CA LYS A 31 -11.30 -0.96 -6.59
C LYS A 31 -12.44 -1.54 -5.76
N GLU A 32 -13.01 -2.68 -6.17
CA GLU A 32 -14.03 -3.40 -5.39
C GLU A 32 -13.50 -3.77 -3.99
N ILE A 33 -12.28 -4.30 -3.90
CA ILE A 33 -11.62 -4.60 -2.61
C ILE A 33 -11.46 -3.34 -1.76
N VAL A 34 -11.01 -2.23 -2.35
CA VAL A 34 -10.84 -0.94 -1.64
C VAL A 34 -12.18 -0.42 -1.10
N GLU A 35 -13.26 -0.54 -1.87
CA GLU A 35 -14.61 -0.19 -1.43
C GLU A 35 -15.07 -1.06 -0.26
N GLU A 36 -14.86 -2.37 -0.34
CA GLU A 36 -15.17 -3.28 0.77
C GLU A 36 -14.39 -2.93 2.04
N ILE A 37 -13.10 -2.61 1.92
CA ILE A 37 -12.28 -2.15 3.05
C ILE A 37 -12.85 -0.86 3.63
N ASN A 38 -13.20 0.13 2.79
CA ASN A 38 -13.76 1.40 3.25
C ASN A 38 -15.06 1.19 4.06
N VAL A 39 -15.94 0.28 3.62
CA VAL A 39 -17.17 -0.06 4.38
C VAL A 39 -16.82 -0.67 5.75
N LYS A 40 -15.82 -1.56 5.80
CA LYS A 40 -15.36 -2.15 7.08
C LYS A 40 -14.76 -1.09 8.01
N LEU A 41 -14.03 -0.11 7.46
CA LEU A 41 -13.39 0.96 8.22
C LEU A 41 -14.37 1.85 8.97
N GLU A 42 -15.62 1.99 8.52
CA GLU A 42 -16.64 2.83 9.19
C GLU A 42 -16.90 2.41 10.65
N LYS A 43 -16.66 1.13 10.97
CA LYS A 43 -16.92 0.54 12.29
C LYS A 43 -15.64 0.05 12.98
N ALA A 44 -14.51 0.09 12.29
CA ALA A 44 -13.27 -0.47 12.78
C ALA A 44 -12.58 0.45 13.79
N VAL A 45 -12.04 -0.14 14.85
CA VAL A 45 -11.13 0.53 15.78
C VAL A 45 -9.72 0.13 15.40
N GLY A 46 -8.94 1.10 14.95
CA GLY A 46 -7.54 0.86 14.58
C GLY A 46 -6.60 0.92 15.78
N GLU A 47 -5.47 0.26 15.65
CA GLU A 47 -4.44 0.16 16.67
C GLU A 47 -3.26 1.07 16.33
N GLU A 48 -2.72 1.76 17.33
CA GLU A 48 -1.68 2.78 17.12
C GLU A 48 -0.27 2.22 17.23
N PHE A 49 0.59 2.68 16.34
CA PHE A 49 1.99 2.28 16.23
C PHE A 49 2.87 3.50 15.95
N ASN A 50 4.17 3.31 16.21
CA ASN A 50 5.22 4.29 15.93
C ASN A 50 6.25 3.65 15.01
N TRP A 51 6.71 4.39 14.01
CA TRP A 51 7.86 4.06 13.18
C TRP A 51 8.85 5.23 13.19
N GLY A 52 10.14 4.96 13.03
CA GLY A 52 11.14 6.02 12.96
C GLY A 52 12.47 5.58 12.41
N SER A 53 13.11 6.52 11.72
CA SER A 53 14.45 6.41 11.14
C SER A 53 15.30 7.66 11.48
N PRO A 54 16.60 7.66 11.12
CA PRO A 54 17.43 8.86 11.18
C PRO A 54 16.91 10.02 10.32
N GLU A 55 16.05 9.78 9.34
CA GLU A 55 15.54 10.77 8.37
C GLU A 55 14.12 11.23 8.69
N ALA A 56 13.31 10.42 9.36
CA ALA A 56 11.89 10.67 9.58
C ALA A 56 11.31 9.92 10.78
N TYR A 57 10.06 10.21 11.12
CA TYR A 57 9.27 9.45 12.08
C TYR A 57 7.80 9.49 11.67
N SER A 58 7.05 8.44 12.00
CA SER A 58 5.62 8.40 11.72
C SER A 58 4.83 7.81 12.87
N LEU A 59 3.63 8.36 13.04
CA LEU A 59 2.55 7.79 13.83
C LEU A 59 1.58 7.17 12.83
N PHE A 60 1.27 5.90 13.00
CA PHE A 60 0.33 5.23 12.12
C PHE A 60 -0.66 4.37 12.89
N ARG A 61 -1.84 4.21 12.31
CA ARG A 61 -2.90 3.37 12.84
C ARG A 61 -3.18 2.26 11.86
N ALA A 62 -3.07 1.02 12.31
CA ALA A 62 -3.36 -0.18 11.53
C ALA A 62 -4.77 -0.68 11.85
N TYR A 63 -5.45 -1.22 10.85
CA TYR A 63 -6.82 -1.70 10.94
C TYR A 63 -6.91 -3.11 10.39
N PHE A 64 -7.61 -3.97 11.11
CA PHE A 64 -7.65 -5.40 10.87
C PHE A 64 -9.06 -5.87 10.56
N SER A 65 -9.16 -6.94 9.79
CA SER A 65 -10.40 -7.67 9.55
C SER A 65 -10.83 -8.45 10.80
N GLU A 66 -12.05 -9.01 10.77
CA GLU A 66 -12.55 -9.88 11.84
C GLU A 66 -11.68 -11.12 12.06
N ASP A 67 -11.02 -11.63 11.01
CA ASP A 67 -10.06 -12.74 11.07
C ASP A 67 -8.63 -12.28 11.42
N GLY A 68 -8.45 -11.02 11.85
CA GLY A 68 -7.18 -10.50 12.33
C GLY A 68 -6.17 -10.12 11.24
N LYS A 69 -6.56 -10.10 9.97
CA LYS A 69 -5.64 -9.74 8.88
C LYS A 69 -5.57 -8.22 8.71
N LEU A 70 -4.37 -7.70 8.52
CA LEU A 70 -4.14 -6.29 8.20
C LEU A 70 -4.84 -5.91 6.89
N MET A 71 -5.73 -4.92 6.93
CA MET A 71 -6.45 -4.41 5.76
C MET A 71 -6.07 -2.98 5.38
N PHE A 72 -5.67 -2.17 6.36
CA PHE A 72 -5.47 -0.74 6.11
C PHE A 72 -4.51 -0.11 7.11
N ILE A 73 -3.70 0.83 6.63
CA ILE A 73 -2.86 1.70 7.46
C ILE A 73 -3.16 3.16 7.13
N ASN A 74 -3.36 3.97 8.17
CA ASN A 74 -3.43 5.43 8.09
C ASN A 74 -2.23 6.04 8.81
N GLU A 75 -1.40 6.76 8.08
CA GLU A 75 -0.10 7.25 8.57
C GLU A 75 0.01 8.77 8.48
N SER A 76 0.53 9.35 9.57
CA SER A 76 1.06 10.70 9.63
C SER A 76 2.58 10.64 9.70
N TYR A 77 3.25 10.96 8.60
CA TYR A 77 4.70 10.84 8.42
C TYR A 77 5.36 12.21 8.43
N THR A 78 6.34 12.39 9.32
CA THR A 78 7.07 13.66 9.48
C THR A 78 8.53 13.46 9.13
N TYR A 79 9.02 14.26 8.18
CA TYR A 79 10.43 14.25 7.83
C TYR A 79 11.21 15.12 8.83
N ARG A 80 12.49 14.83 9.03
CA ARG A 80 13.40 15.71 9.78
C ARG A 80 13.90 16.91 8.96
N LYS A 81 13.47 17.01 7.70
CA LYS A 81 13.47 18.23 6.89
C LYS A 81 12.07 18.87 6.93
N PRO A 82 11.91 20.15 6.55
CA PRO A 82 10.60 20.82 6.46
C PRO A 82 9.65 20.16 5.43
N ALA A 83 9.10 19.01 5.78
CA ALA A 83 8.17 18.24 4.98
C ALA A 83 7.34 17.30 5.86
N GLU A 84 6.12 17.01 5.41
CA GLU A 84 5.22 16.04 6.02
C GLU A 84 4.45 15.30 4.92
N SER A 85 4.04 14.08 5.21
CA SER A 85 3.13 13.32 4.34
C SER A 85 2.05 12.62 5.13
N PHE A 86 0.87 12.53 4.52
CA PHE A 86 -0.25 11.74 5.01
C PHE A 86 -0.50 10.62 4.01
N ASN A 87 -0.39 9.38 4.48
CA ASN A 87 -0.42 8.21 3.63
C ASN A 87 -1.53 7.26 4.09
N ARG A 88 -2.26 6.71 3.12
CA ARG A 88 -3.27 5.68 3.32
C ARG A 88 -2.91 4.48 2.47
N TYR A 89 -2.79 3.33 3.09
CA TYR A 89 -2.36 2.09 2.44
C TYR A 89 -3.47 1.04 2.59
N TYR A 90 -3.91 0.48 1.48
CA TYR A 90 -4.90 -0.59 1.43
C TYR A 90 -4.18 -1.89 1.14
N ILE A 91 -4.40 -2.88 2.02
CA ILE A 91 -3.63 -4.11 2.06
C ILE A 91 -4.59 -5.29 1.99
N LYS A 92 -4.20 -6.32 1.25
CA LYS A 92 -4.91 -7.60 1.23
C LYS A 92 -3.92 -8.74 1.03
N ASP A 93 -4.12 -9.80 1.80
CA ASP A 93 -3.27 -11.00 1.76
C ASP A 93 -1.76 -10.67 1.90
N GLY A 94 -1.45 -9.62 2.68
CA GLY A 94 -0.09 -9.13 2.93
C GLY A 94 0.47 -8.17 1.87
N ASN A 95 -0.25 -7.95 0.77
CA ASN A 95 0.21 -7.15 -0.37
C ASN A 95 -0.41 -5.75 -0.35
N LEU A 96 0.38 -4.74 -0.74
CA LEU A 96 -0.14 -3.39 -0.98
C LEU A 96 -0.93 -3.40 -2.30
N LEU A 97 -2.20 -3.00 -2.24
CA LEU A 97 -3.06 -2.93 -3.42
C LEU A 97 -3.30 -1.50 -3.89
N HIS A 98 -3.35 -0.56 -2.96
CA HIS A 98 -3.66 0.83 -3.26
C HIS A 98 -3.05 1.77 -2.24
N ILE A 99 -2.54 2.90 -2.72
CA ILE A 99 -2.03 3.98 -1.88
C ILE A 99 -2.67 5.31 -2.26
N ILE A 100 -2.92 6.12 -1.24
CA ILE A 100 -3.18 7.55 -1.39
C ILE A 100 -2.21 8.32 -0.49
N SER A 101 -1.24 8.99 -1.10
CA SER A 101 -0.21 9.78 -0.42
C SER A 101 -0.35 11.25 -0.76
N ARG A 102 -0.27 12.10 0.28
CA ARG A 102 -0.21 13.55 0.15
C ARG A 102 0.99 14.07 0.90
N LYS A 103 1.99 14.52 0.17
CA LYS A 103 3.23 15.11 0.69
C LYS A 103 3.24 16.62 0.49
N MET A 104 3.69 17.32 1.52
CA MET A 104 3.95 18.75 1.51
C MET A 104 5.42 18.97 1.84
N GLU A 105 6.15 19.65 0.95
CA GLU A 105 7.54 20.06 1.19
C GLU A 105 7.67 21.59 1.20
N TYR A 106 8.51 22.12 2.07
CA TYR A 106 8.84 23.54 2.14
C TYR A 106 10.25 23.77 1.63
N ILE A 107 10.37 24.38 0.45
CA ILE A 107 11.64 24.64 -0.24
C ILE A 107 12.01 26.11 -0.05
N SER A 108 13.24 26.38 0.39
CA SER A 108 13.76 27.75 0.43
C SER A 108 14.17 28.21 -0.96
N ASP A 109 13.57 29.28 -1.47
CA ASP A 109 14.07 29.94 -2.67
C ASP A 109 15.28 30.80 -2.30
N LYS A 110 16.47 30.32 -2.67
CA LYS A 110 17.76 31.00 -2.44
C LYS A 110 17.84 32.40 -3.06
N LYS A 111 17.01 32.73 -4.07
CA LYS A 111 17.03 34.03 -4.75
C LYS A 111 16.09 35.06 -4.12
N SER A 112 14.90 34.65 -3.68
CA SER A 112 13.90 35.57 -3.10
C SER A 112 13.87 35.56 -1.57
N GLY A 113 14.52 34.60 -0.92
CA GLY A 113 14.46 34.39 0.53
C GLY A 113 13.08 33.91 1.03
N LYS A 114 12.12 33.70 0.12
CA LYS A 114 10.77 33.24 0.45
C LYS A 114 10.70 31.72 0.39
N GLY A 115 9.98 31.11 1.34
CA GLY A 115 9.64 29.69 1.28
C GLY A 115 8.60 29.41 0.20
N LYS A 116 8.83 28.42 -0.65
CA LYS A 116 7.86 27.86 -1.58
C LYS A 116 7.33 26.54 -1.02
N LYS A 117 6.01 26.41 -0.97
CA LYS A 117 5.34 25.15 -0.63
C LYS A 117 5.17 24.33 -1.90
N MET A 118 5.61 23.08 -1.87
CA MET A 118 5.41 22.09 -2.93
C MET A 118 4.43 21.03 -2.42
N MET A 119 3.37 20.81 -3.19
CA MET A 119 2.41 19.73 -2.92
C MET A 119 2.64 18.61 -3.92
N ILE A 120 2.81 17.39 -3.42
CA ILE A 120 2.91 16.18 -4.20
C ILE A 120 1.78 15.26 -3.74
N ASN A 121 0.90 14.86 -4.65
CA ASN A 121 -0.09 13.82 -4.40
C ASN A 121 0.26 12.62 -5.28
N ILE A 122 0.24 11.43 -4.71
CA ILE A 122 0.44 10.17 -5.41
C ILE A 122 -0.72 9.28 -5.05
N GLU A 123 -1.36 8.73 -6.08
CA GLU A 123 -2.35 7.68 -5.96
C GLU A 123 -1.98 6.58 -6.94
N PHE A 124 -1.90 5.32 -6.49
CA PHE A 124 -1.69 4.21 -7.42
C PHE A 124 -2.36 2.93 -6.96
N TYR A 125 -2.50 2.00 -7.91
CA TYR A 125 -2.99 0.65 -7.74
C TYR A 125 -1.90 -0.33 -8.16
N SER A 126 -1.69 -1.39 -7.37
CA SER A 126 -0.68 -2.42 -7.62
C SER A 126 -1.26 -3.81 -7.48
N ASP A 127 -0.72 -4.75 -8.26
CA ASP A 127 -1.00 -6.18 -8.07
C ASP A 127 -0.14 -6.76 -6.93
N PRO A 128 -0.39 -8.02 -6.51
CA PRO A 128 0.40 -8.70 -5.49
C PRO A 128 1.88 -8.90 -5.82
N ASP A 129 2.24 -8.81 -7.10
CA ASP A 129 3.62 -8.92 -7.59
C ASP A 129 4.31 -7.53 -7.62
N GLU A 130 3.71 -6.52 -6.98
CA GLU A 130 4.15 -5.12 -6.90
C GLU A 130 4.22 -4.38 -8.24
N ASN A 131 3.53 -4.89 -9.26
CA ASN A 131 3.41 -4.18 -10.53
C ASN A 131 2.36 -3.07 -10.41
N ILE A 132 2.74 -1.84 -10.72
CA ILE A 132 1.80 -0.72 -10.79
C ILE A 132 0.90 -0.89 -12.01
N LEU A 133 -0.40 -0.99 -11.76
CA LEU A 133 -1.44 -1.13 -12.78
C LEU A 133 -1.91 0.24 -13.29
N LEU A 134 -2.07 1.19 -12.37
CA LEU A 134 -2.52 2.55 -12.64
C LEU A 134 -1.93 3.50 -11.60
N TYR A 135 -1.57 4.72 -12.02
CA TYR A 135 -1.18 5.78 -11.10
C TYR A 135 -1.66 7.16 -11.55
N ASP A 136 -1.81 8.06 -10.59
CA ASP A 136 -1.89 9.50 -10.79
C ASP A 136 -0.94 10.20 -9.82
N LYS A 137 0.01 10.95 -10.38
CA LYS A 137 0.95 11.76 -9.60
C LYS A 137 0.82 13.21 -10.00
N ILE A 138 0.52 14.06 -9.03
CA ILE A 138 0.27 15.48 -9.23
C ILE A 138 1.26 16.28 -8.38
N VAL A 139 2.11 17.07 -9.03
CA VAL A 139 3.05 17.99 -8.39
C VAL A 139 2.62 19.41 -8.71
N ASN A 140 2.26 20.19 -7.68
CA ASN A 140 1.80 21.58 -7.84
C ASN A 140 0.68 21.78 -8.90
N LYS A 141 -0.24 20.82 -8.99
CA LYS A 141 -1.37 20.75 -9.96
C LYS A 141 -0.99 20.29 -11.37
N GLU A 142 0.26 19.92 -11.61
CA GLU A 142 0.70 19.34 -12.88
C GLU A 142 0.82 17.83 -12.73
N ARG A 143 0.23 17.09 -13.66
CA ARG A 143 0.39 15.63 -13.73
C ARG A 143 1.80 15.32 -14.22
N VAL A 144 2.51 14.48 -13.49
CA VAL A 144 3.88 14.06 -13.81
C VAL A 144 4.00 12.53 -13.69
N THR A 145 5.06 11.98 -14.25
CA THR A 145 5.36 10.54 -14.17
C THR A 145 5.80 10.16 -12.75
N LEU A 146 5.28 9.03 -12.26
CA LEU A 146 5.79 8.33 -11.10
C LEU A 146 7.03 7.54 -11.53
N ASN A 147 8.17 7.75 -10.88
CA ASN A 147 9.39 7.01 -11.22
C ASN A 147 9.44 5.68 -10.44
N ASP A 148 10.28 4.76 -10.92
CA ASP A 148 10.42 3.44 -10.32
C ASP A 148 11.05 3.53 -8.92
N ASP A 149 12.03 4.42 -8.70
CA ASP A 149 12.68 4.61 -7.40
C ASP A 149 11.70 5.09 -6.30
N GLU A 150 10.75 5.98 -6.63
CA GLU A 150 9.70 6.45 -5.72
C GLU A 150 8.71 5.33 -5.41
N ALA A 151 8.36 4.51 -6.40
CA ALA A 151 7.51 3.35 -6.19
C ALA A 151 8.19 2.33 -5.26
N GLU A 152 9.46 2.01 -5.51
CA GLU A 152 10.27 1.11 -4.66
C GLU A 152 10.40 1.65 -3.23
N GLU A 153 10.62 2.97 -3.06
CA GLU A 153 10.63 3.59 -1.74
C GLU A 153 9.28 3.43 -1.01
N ILE A 154 8.17 3.56 -1.73
CA ILE A 154 6.83 3.35 -1.17
C ILE A 154 6.63 1.90 -0.73
N PHE A 155 6.94 0.92 -1.59
CA PHE A 155 6.78 -0.49 -1.25
C PHE A 155 7.64 -0.89 -0.04
N ARG A 156 8.92 -0.50 -0.06
CA ARG A 156 9.84 -0.72 1.07
C ARG A 156 9.31 -0.13 2.37
N HIS A 157 8.83 1.12 2.34
CA HIS A 157 8.29 1.76 3.53
C HIS A 157 7.05 1.01 4.06
N VAL A 158 6.14 0.59 3.18
CA VAL A 158 4.97 -0.22 3.59
C VAL A 158 5.38 -1.54 4.21
N ASP A 159 6.41 -2.21 3.68
CA ASP A 159 6.95 -3.44 4.27
C ASP A 159 7.46 -3.22 5.69
N GLU A 160 8.18 -2.12 5.93
CA GLU A 160 8.64 -1.77 7.28
C GLU A 160 7.47 -1.57 8.25
N LEU A 161 6.39 -0.92 7.81
CA LEU A 161 5.18 -0.76 8.64
C LEU A 161 4.50 -2.11 8.91
N LYS A 162 4.37 -2.98 7.89
CA LYS A 162 3.81 -4.33 8.03
C LYS A 162 4.63 -5.18 9.00
N GLU A 163 5.96 -5.10 8.95
CA GLU A 163 6.82 -5.80 9.90
C GLU A 163 6.59 -5.38 11.35
N ILE A 164 6.41 -4.07 11.60
CA ILE A 164 6.13 -3.55 12.95
C ILE A 164 4.80 -4.11 13.47
N VAL A 165 3.78 -4.14 12.61
CA VAL A 165 2.47 -4.70 12.93
C VAL A 165 2.59 -6.19 13.26
N ASN A 166 3.23 -6.98 12.40
CA ASN A 166 3.36 -8.43 12.56
C ASN A 166 4.19 -8.84 13.78
N LYS A 167 5.24 -8.10 14.13
CA LYS A 167 6.07 -8.39 15.32
C LYS A 167 5.27 -8.30 16.61
N ARG A 168 4.17 -7.54 16.64
CA ARG A 168 3.29 -7.45 17.80
C ARG A 168 2.33 -8.64 17.92
N GLU A 169 1.80 -9.14 16.82
CA GLU A 169 0.92 -10.33 16.82
C GLU A 169 1.63 -11.56 17.42
N ILE A 170 2.96 -11.65 17.30
CA ILE A 170 3.76 -12.76 17.83
C ILE A 170 3.91 -12.70 19.38
N ILE A 171 3.67 -11.54 20.00
CA ILE A 171 3.92 -11.32 21.44
C ILE A 171 2.62 -11.40 22.28
N GLN A 172 1.45 -11.39 21.64
CA GLN A 172 0.14 -11.55 22.28
C GLN A 172 -0.28 -13.02 22.39
#